data_AF-A0A7J4FZ02-F1
#
_entry.id   AF-A0A7J4FZ02-F1
#
_cell.length_a   1.000
_cell.length_b   1.000
_cell.length_c   1.000
_cell.angle_alpha   90.00
_cell.angle_beta   90.00
_cell.angle_gamma   90.00
#
_symmetry.space_group_name_H-M   'P 1'
#
loop_
_entity.id
_entity.type
_entity.pdbx_description
1 polymer ?
#
loop_
_entity_poly.entity_id
_entity_poly.type
_entity_poly.pdbx_seq_one_letter_code
_entity_poly.pdbx_strand_id
1 'polypeptide(L)'
;MSERKKESRYPEPGELVIATVQNIFKQGAFVTLDEYGNKRGMLHLSEISLKWVRNIRNYVKEGQKVVLLVLRVNPERGHIDLSLRRVSDAQRKAKLQEVK
;
A
#
# COMPACT_ATOMS: atom_id res chain seq x y z
N MET A 1 7.25 27.04 5.07
CA MET A 1 6.40 26.34 6.07
C MET A 1 5.51 25.34 5.36
N SER A 2 5.79 24.04 5.50
CA SER A 2 4.80 22.95 5.64
C SER A 2 5.48 21.61 5.36
N GLU A 3 6.42 21.22 6.21
CA GLU A 3 6.69 19.80 6.40
C GLU A 3 5.79 19.36 7.55
N ARG A 4 4.48 19.26 7.27
CA ARG A 4 3.57 18.55 8.15
C ARG A 4 3.92 17.09 8.03
N LYS A 5 4.95 16.65 8.76
CA LYS A 5 5.13 15.25 9.14
C LYS A 5 3.76 14.79 9.64
N LYS A 6 3.05 13.96 8.86
CA LYS A 6 1.80 13.28 9.25
C LYS A 6 2.14 12.27 10.35
N GLU A 7 2.62 12.75 11.48
CA GLU A 7 3.07 11.93 12.61
C GLU A 7 1.79 11.41 13.31
N SER A 8 1.57 10.10 13.23
CA SER A 8 0.55 9.31 13.96
C SER A 8 -0.86 9.14 13.38
N ARG A 9 -1.34 9.91 12.39
CA ARG A 9 -2.68 9.66 11.81
C ARG A 9 -2.67 8.45 10.86
N TYR A 10 -3.73 7.66 10.89
CA TYR A 10 -3.94 6.62 9.88
C TYR A 10 -4.27 7.29 8.54
N PRO A 11 -3.88 6.71 7.40
CA PRO A 11 -4.32 7.25 6.12
C PRO A 11 -5.84 7.19 6.02
N GLU A 12 -6.43 8.08 5.24
CA GLU A 12 -7.87 8.04 5.03
C GLU A 12 -8.23 6.96 4.01
N PRO A 13 -9.37 6.25 4.16
CA PRO A 13 -9.84 5.33 3.14
C PRO A 13 -10.09 6.08 1.82
N GLY A 14 -9.50 5.59 0.74
CA GLY A 14 -9.46 6.25 -0.56
C GLY A 14 -8.17 7.04 -0.84
N GLU A 15 -7.28 7.19 0.15
CA GLU A 15 -5.97 7.81 -0.05
C GLU A 15 -4.98 6.82 -0.68
N LEU A 16 -4.04 7.35 -1.45
CA LEU A 16 -2.93 6.60 -2.03
C LEU A 16 -1.70 6.73 -1.14
N VAL A 17 -1.08 5.59 -0.88
CA VAL A 17 0.04 5.47 0.02
C VAL A 17 1.14 4.64 -0.61
N ILE A 18 2.39 4.96 -0.30
CA ILE A 18 3.54 4.17 -0.69
C ILE A 18 3.82 3.19 0.44
N ALA A 19 3.75 1.90 0.13
CA ALA A 19 4.08 0.84 1.07
C ALA A 19 5.25 0.01 0.55
N THR A 20 6.09 -0.43 1.46
CA THR A 20 7.23 -1.32 1.21
C THR A 20 6.80 -2.75 1.49
N VAL A 21 7.04 -3.66 0.57
CA VAL A 21 6.74 -5.09 0.80
C VAL A 21 7.69 -5.64 1.86
N GLN A 22 7.14 -6.15 2.95
CA GLN A 22 7.90 -6.77 4.04
C GLN A 22 7.99 -8.28 3.84
N ASN A 23 6.85 -8.94 3.66
CA ASN A 23 6.77 -10.39 3.52
C ASN A 23 5.73 -10.78 2.46
N ILE A 24 6.01 -11.82 1.68
CA ILE A 24 5.11 -12.31 0.64
C ILE A 24 4.62 -13.72 1.00
N PHE A 25 3.31 -13.93 0.93
CA PHE A 25 2.64 -15.20 1.22
C PHE A 25 1.89 -15.73 0.00
N LYS A 26 1.41 -16.98 0.06
CA LYS A 26 0.63 -17.58 -1.04
C LYS A 26 -0.73 -16.89 -1.27
N GLN A 27 -1.32 -16.32 -0.21
CA GLN A 27 -2.64 -15.66 -0.26
C GLN A 27 -2.56 -14.13 -0.41
N GLY A 28 -1.36 -13.54 -0.38
CA GLY A 28 -1.18 -12.07 -0.43
C GLY A 28 0.23 -11.63 -0.05
N ALA A 29 0.40 -10.35 0.28
CA ALA A 29 1.65 -9.79 0.77
C ALA A 29 1.39 -8.85 1.95
N PHE A 30 2.28 -8.89 2.94
CA PHE A 30 2.35 -7.88 3.97
C PHE A 30 3.28 -6.77 3.53
N VAL A 31 2.79 -5.55 3.67
CA VAL A 31 3.50 -4.34 3.31
C VAL A 31 3.52 -3.41 4.52
N THR A 32 4.47 -2.50 4.59
CA THR A 32 4.55 -1.48 5.64
C THR A 32 4.55 -0.10 5.01
N LEU A 33 3.72 0.79 5.54
CA LEU A 33 3.63 2.17 5.08
C LEU A 33 4.72 2.99 5.77
N ASP A 34 5.83 3.23 5.08
CA ASP A 34 6.97 4.00 5.58
C ASP A 34 6.56 5.46 5.88
N GLU A 35 5.71 6.05 5.03
CA GLU A 35 5.14 7.40 5.20
C GLU A 35 4.30 7.59 6.47
N TYR A 36 3.81 6.48 7.04
CA TYR A 36 2.84 6.48 8.14
C TYR A 36 3.39 5.85 9.42
N GLY A 37 4.73 5.85 9.58
CA GLY A 37 5.39 5.29 10.77
C GLY A 37 5.45 3.76 10.75
N ASN A 38 5.70 3.17 9.58
CA ASN A 38 5.80 1.72 9.40
C ASN A 38 4.54 0.94 9.80
N LYS A 39 3.36 1.55 9.63
CA LYS A 39 2.08 0.88 9.86
C LYS A 39 1.95 -0.36 8.99
N ARG A 40 1.29 -1.39 9.54
CA ARG A 40 1.14 -2.69 8.87
C ARG A 40 -0.02 -2.63 7.89
N GLY A 41 0.29 -2.89 6.64
CA GLY A 41 -0.65 -3.06 5.55
C GLY A 41 -0.74 -4.51 5.11
N MET A 42 -1.92 -4.95 4.72
CA MET A 42 -2.13 -6.24 4.11
C MET A 42 -2.65 -6.06 2.69
N LEU A 43 -2.03 -6.76 1.75
CA LEU A 43 -2.39 -6.78 0.35
C LEU A 43 -2.89 -8.17 -0.01
N HIS A 44 -4.17 -8.28 -0.32
CA HIS A 44 -4.77 -9.54 -0.76
C HIS A 44 -4.30 -9.92 -2.18
N LEU A 45 -4.09 -11.21 -2.46
CA LEU A 45 -3.73 -11.70 -3.80
C LEU A 45 -4.74 -11.23 -4.87
N SER A 46 -6.03 -11.25 -4.56
CA SER A 46 -7.11 -10.78 -5.44
C SER A 46 -7.01 -9.28 -5.79
N GLU A 47 -6.34 -8.52 -4.92
CA GLU A 47 -6.10 -7.08 -5.07
C GLU A 47 -4.75 -6.77 -5.74
N ILE A 48 -3.90 -7.78 -5.99
CA ILE A 48 -2.64 -7.63 -6.73
C ILE A 48 -2.89 -7.71 -8.24
N SER A 49 -3.72 -8.65 -8.68
CA SER A 49 -4.03 -8.82 -10.11
C SER A 49 -5.31 -9.60 -10.33
N LEU A 50 -5.99 -9.26 -11.43
CA LEU A 50 -7.17 -9.96 -11.96
C LEU A 50 -6.85 -11.33 -12.55
N LYS A 51 -5.62 -11.50 -13.04
CA LYS A 51 -5.17 -12.74 -13.68
C LYS A 51 -4.61 -13.70 -12.64
N TRP A 52 -4.68 -15.00 -12.91
CA TRP A 52 -4.07 -16.02 -12.07
C TRP A 52 -2.57 -15.75 -11.91
N VAL A 53 -2.16 -15.30 -10.73
CA VAL A 53 -0.77 -15.00 -10.42
C VAL A 53 -0.06 -16.30 -10.08
N ARG A 54 0.65 -16.88 -11.05
CA ARG A 54 1.47 -18.08 -10.86
C ARG A 54 2.65 -17.84 -9.92
N ASN A 55 3.20 -16.61 -9.93
CA ASN A 55 4.31 -16.19 -9.08
C ASN A 55 4.11 -14.74 -8.62
N ILE A 56 3.62 -14.58 -7.39
CA ILE A 56 3.43 -13.27 -6.73
C ILE A 56 4.75 -12.47 -6.64
N ARG A 57 5.87 -13.18 -6.53
CA ARG A 57 7.24 -12.62 -6.50
C ARG A 57 7.63 -11.80 -7.74
N ASN A 58 6.96 -12.00 -8.88
CA ASN A 58 7.19 -11.20 -10.08
C ASN A 58 6.45 -9.86 -10.05
N TYR A 59 5.39 -9.75 -9.24
CA TYR A 59 4.54 -8.56 -9.13
C TYR A 59 4.93 -7.70 -7.93
N VAL A 60 5.28 -8.35 -6.82
CA VAL A 60 5.76 -7.70 -5.59
C VAL A 60 7.04 -8.40 -5.17
N LYS A 61 8.08 -7.62 -4.89
CA LYS A 61 9.35 -8.11 -4.33
C LYS A 61 9.52 -7.60 -2.92
N GLU A 62 10.09 -8.42 -2.04
CA GLU A 62 10.48 -8.00 -0.69
C GLU A 62 11.40 -6.77 -0.78
N GLY A 63 11.13 -5.75 0.03
CA GLY A 63 11.82 -4.45 0.00
C GLY A 63 11.38 -3.49 -1.10
N GLN A 64 10.49 -3.89 -2.02
CA GLN A 64 10.02 -3.01 -3.09
C GLN A 64 8.95 -2.04 -2.57
N LYS A 65 9.08 -0.76 -2.94
CA LYS A 65 8.06 0.26 -2.72
C LYS A 65 7.02 0.22 -3.83
N VAL A 66 5.75 0.08 -3.45
CA VAL A 66 4.59 0.06 -4.35
C VAL A 66 3.55 1.07 -3.89
N VAL A 67 2.90 1.73 -4.86
CA VAL A 67 1.77 2.63 -4.59
C VAL A 67 0.51 1.78 -4.47
N LEU A 68 -0.19 1.94 -3.35
CA LEU A 68 -1.41 1.20 -3.04
C LEU A 68 -2.50 2.17 -2.62
N LEU A 69 -3.75 1.79 -2.90
CA LEU A 69 -4.93 2.51 -2.44
C LEU A 69 -5.36 1.95 -1.09
N VAL A 70 -5.59 2.81 -0.12
CA VAL A 70 -6.19 2.45 1.16
C VAL A 70 -7.67 2.17 0.95
N LEU A 71 -8.09 0.94 1.20
CA LEU A 71 -9.50 0.56 1.15
C LEU A 71 -10.18 0.87 2.47
N ARG A 72 -9.58 0.37 3.56
CA ARG A 72 -10.07 0.49 4.92
C ARG A 72 -8.91 0.56 5.89
N VAL A 73 -9.14 1.22 7.02
CA VAL A 73 -8.18 1.29 8.11
C VAL A 73 -8.84 0.85 9.40
N ASN A 74 -8.21 -0.09 10.08
CA ASN A 74 -8.63 -0.57 11.38
C ASN A 74 -7.65 -0.04 12.45
N PRO A 75 -7.96 1.10 13.10
CA PRO A 75 -7.08 1.70 14.08
C PRO A 75 -6.89 0.84 15.35
N GLU A 76 -7.87 -0.02 15.68
CA GLU A 76 -7.82 -0.91 16.84
C GLU A 76 -6.72 -1.97 16.73
N ARG A 77 -6.50 -2.52 15.53
CA ARG A 77 -5.47 -3.54 15.26
C ARG A 77 -4.23 -2.97 14.59
N GLY A 78 -4.26 -1.70 14.20
CA GLY A 78 -3.21 -1.06 13.41
C GLY A 78 -3.02 -1.67 12.02
N HIS A 79 -4.08 -2.25 11.46
CA HIS A 79 -4.07 -2.92 10.17
C HIS A 79 -4.75 -2.07 9.10
N ILE A 80 -4.15 -2.03 7.91
CA ILE A 80 -4.64 -1.25 6.78
C ILE A 80 -4.86 -2.21 5.60
N ASP A 81 -6.08 -2.24 5.08
CA ASP A 81 -6.41 -3.00 3.88
C ASP A 81 -6.05 -2.17 2.65
N LEU A 82 -5.18 -2.73 1.82
CA LEU A 82 -4.60 -2.05 0.68
C LEU A 82 -4.92 -2.80 -0.61
N SER A 83 -5.00 -2.05 -1.71
CA SER A 83 -5.21 -2.60 -3.03
C SER A 83 -4.26 -2.00 -4.05
N LEU A 84 -3.59 -2.85 -4.83
CA LEU A 84 -2.77 -2.44 -5.96
C LEU A 84 -3.65 -2.24 -7.21
N ARG A 85 -4.66 -3.10 -7.37
CA ARG A 85 -5.54 -3.14 -8.52
C ARG A 85 -6.49 -1.94 -8.60
N ARG A 86 -6.94 -1.40 -7.46
CA ARG A 86 -7.82 -0.21 -7.45
C ARG A 86 -7.09 1.10 -7.71
N VAL A 87 -5.76 1.09 -7.74
CA VAL A 87 -4.98 2.29 -8.08
C VAL A 87 -5.14 2.57 -9.57
N SER A 88 -5.84 3.66 -9.88
CA SER A 88 -5.95 4.12 -11.27
C SER A 88 -4.66 4.81 -11.73
N ASP A 89 -4.43 4.91 -13.04
CA ASP A 89 -3.24 5.58 -13.59
C ASP A 89 -3.16 7.05 -13.15
N ALA A 90 -4.30 7.76 -13.17
CA ALA A 90 -4.43 9.13 -12.67
C ALA A 90 -4.01 9.26 -11.20
N GLN A 91 -4.42 8.30 -10.38
CA GLN A 91 -4.08 8.23 -8.96
C GLN A 91 -2.58 7.99 -8.77
N ARG A 92 -2.01 6.99 -9.47
CA ARG A 92 -0.58 6.71 -9.42
C ARG A 92 0.26 7.93 -9.80
N LYS A 93 -0.17 8.65 -10.84
CA LYS A 93 0.48 9.87 -11.33
C LYS A 93 0.38 11.02 -10.32
N ALA A 94 -0.79 11.22 -9.70
CA ALA A 94 -0.97 12.21 -8.66
C ALA A 94 -0.05 11.96 -7.46
N LYS A 95 0.07 10.71 -7.00
CA LYS A 95 0.94 10.39 -5.85
C LYS A 95 2.43 10.51 -6.19
N LEU A 96 2.84 10.15 -7.41
CA LEU A 96 4.20 10.35 -7.90
C LEU A 96 4.57 11.84 -8.07
N GLN A 97 3.58 12.70 -8.34
CA GLN A 97 3.77 14.15 -8.43
C GLN A 97 3.87 14.82 -7.06
N GLU A 98 3.15 14.30 -6.05
CA GLU A 98 3.14 14.85 -4.68
C GLU A 98 4.47 14.60 -3.92
N VAL A 99 5.22 13.57 -4.32
CA VAL A 99 6.49 13.16 -3.69
C VAL A 99 7.71 13.80 -4.39
N LYS A 100 7.49 14.58 -5.46
CA LYS A 100 8.53 15.23 -6.27
C LYS A 100 8.66 16.72 -5.94
#